data_AF-A0A2V7YJZ4-F1
#
_entry.id   AF-A0A2V7YJZ4-F1
#
_cell.length_a   1.000
_cell.length_b   1.000
_cell.length_c   1.000
_cell.angle_alpha   90.00
_cell.angle_beta   90.00
_cell.angle_gamma   90.00
#
_symmetry.space_group_name_H-M   'P 1'
#
loop_
_entity.id
_entity.type
_entity.pdbx_description
1 polymer ?
#
loop_
_entity_poly.entity_id
_entity_poly.type
_entity_poly.pdbx_seq_one_letter_code
_entity_poly.pdbx_strand_id
1 'polypeptide(L)' 'MLAEAMAQLAGGLVFREAHGLLTGIEHCQIDRPIEPGDIIALTVTLEAEFGGTYRFSGTGSIGGLQCVRGRFYLAQA' A
#
# COMPACT_ATOMS: atom_id res chain seq x y z
N MET A 1 7.92 -3.98 5.95
CA MET A 1 7.95 -2.50 5.89
C MET A 1 7.28 -1.92 4.64
N LEU A 2 7.48 -2.45 3.42
CA LEU A 2 6.83 -1.87 2.22
C LEU A 2 5.30 -1.87 2.24
N ALA A 3 4.68 -2.98 2.65
CA ALA A 3 3.22 -3.05 2.77
C ALA A 3 2.68 -1.98 3.74
N GLU A 4 3.42 -1.70 4.81
CA GLU A 4 3.10 -0.63 5.76
C GLU A 4 3.22 0.76 5.13
N ALA A 5 4.30 1.02 4.38
CA ALA A 5 4.45 2.29 3.67
C ALA A 5 3.31 2.53 2.65
N MET A 6 2.90 1.48 1.92
CA MET A 6 1.73 1.54 1.04
C MET A 6 0.43 1.79 1.81
N ALA A 7 0.25 1.13 2.96
CA ALA A 7 -0.90 1.33 3.84
C ALA A 7 -0.99 2.77 4.36
N GLN A 8 0.13 3.37 4.76
CA GLN A 8 0.18 4.76 5.22
C GLN A 8 -0.17 5.75 4.11
N LEU A 9 0.35 5.55 2.90
CA LEU A 9 0.00 6.37 1.73
C LEU A 9 -1.49 6.26 1.39
N ALA A 10 -2.02 5.04 1.38
CA ALA A 10 -3.43 4.78 1.13
C ALA A 10 -4.35 5.34 2.22
N GLY A 11 -3.92 5.29 3.49
CA GLY A 11 -4.65 5.89 4.59
C GLY A 11 -4.87 7.39 4.38
N GLY A 12 -3.86 8.10 3.84
CA GLY A 12 -3.98 9.51 3.47
C GLY A 12 -4.99 9.80 2.35
N LEU A 13 -5.39 8.80 1.55
CA LEU A 13 -6.42 8.97 0.52
C LEU A 13 -7.84 8.97 1.08
N VAL A 14 -8.11 8.18 2.12
CA VAL A 14 -9.47 7.90 2.60
C VAL A 14 -9.75 8.37 4.02
N PHE A 15 -8.73 8.51 4.87
CA PHE A 15 -8.89 8.95 6.26
C PHE A 15 -8.30 10.34 6.47
N ARG A 16 -9.16 11.37 6.46
CA ARG A 16 -8.75 12.78 6.65
C ARG A 16 -8.58 13.18 8.10
N GLU A 17 -9.51 12.75 8.96
CA GLU A 17 -9.59 13.15 10.38
C GLU A 17 -9.53 11.96 11.34
N ALA A 18 -9.43 10.75 10.80
CA ALA A 18 -9.40 9.51 11.56
C ALA A 18 -8.17 8.68 11.18
N HIS A 19 -7.84 7.68 11.99
CA HIS A 19 -6.85 6.67 11.64
C HIS A 19 -7.56 5.40 11.17
N GLY A 20 -7.09 4.85 10.06
CA GLY A 20 -7.46 3.51 9.64
C GLY A 20 -6.49 2.47 10.18
N LEU A 21 -6.98 1.26 10.37
CA LEU A 21 -6.19 0.10 10.76
C LEU A 21 -5.91 -0.76 9.54
N LEU A 22 -4.66 -1.22 9.38
CA LEU A 22 -4.32 -2.25 8.41
C LEU A 22 -4.89 -3.59 8.88
N THR A 23 -5.89 -4.12 8.17
CA THR A 23 -6.64 -5.31 8.59
C THR A 23 -6.36 -6.55 7.74
N GLY A 24 -5.73 -6.38 6.57
CA GLY A 24 -5.38 -7.51 5.71
C GLY A 24 -4.35 -7.18 4.65
N ILE A 25 -3.57 -8.19 4.25
CA ILE A 25 -2.59 -8.13 3.16
C ILE A 25 -2.78 -9.37 2.29
N GLU A 26 -2.81 -9.19 0.97
CA GLU A 26 -3.03 -10.24 0.00
C GLU A 26 -2.04 -10.09 -1.16
N HIS A 27 -1.43 -11.21 -1.59
CA HIS A 27 -0.53 -11.26 -2.75
C HIS A 27 0.61 -10.22 -2.74
N CYS A 28 1.13 -9.84 -1.57
CA CYS A 28 2.27 -8.95 -1.48
C CYS A 28 3.55 -9.68 -1.92
N GLN A 29 4.18 -9.17 -2.98
CA GLN A 29 5.39 -9.72 -3.57
C GLN A 29 6.45 -8.62 -3.72
N ILE A 30 7.69 -9.00 -3.45
CA ILE A 30 8.88 -8.18 -3.61
C ILE A 30 9.82 -8.99 -4.48
N ASP A 31 10.06 -8.53 -5.71
CA ASP A 31 10.79 -9.29 -6.72
C ASP A 31 12.32 -9.16 -6.57
N ARG A 32 12.80 -8.16 -5.82
CA ARG A 32 14.22 -7.98 -5.46
C ARG A 32 14.39 -7.38 -4.05
N PRO A 33 15.51 -7.64 -3.36
CA PRO A 33 15.88 -6.89 -2.16
C PRO A 33 15.88 -5.37 -2.40
N ILE A 34 15.52 -4.60 -1.38
CA ILE A 34 15.64 -3.14 -1.38
C ILE A 34 16.86 -2.79 -0.55
N GLU A 35 17.78 -2.04 -1.15
CA GLU A 35 19.07 -1.73 -0.57
C GLU A 35 19.17 -0.24 -0.21
N PRO A 36 20.07 0.15 0.73
CA PRO A 36 20.33 1.55 1.02
C PRO A 36 20.70 2.33 -0.25
N GLY A 37 20.05 3.48 -0.44
CA GLY A 37 20.21 4.32 -1.64
C GLY A 37 19.15 4.09 -2.72
N ASP A 38 18.37 3.00 -2.65
CA ASP A 38 17.21 2.82 -3.51
C ASP A 38 16.15 3.89 -3.23
N ILE A 39 15.64 4.52 -4.29
CA ILE A 39 14.44 5.35 -4.24
C ILE A 39 13.30 4.53 -4.84
N ILE A 40 12.34 4.14 -4.00
CA ILE A 40 11.15 3.44 -4.43
C ILE A 40 10.00 4.41 -4.69
N ALA A 41 9.50 4.42 -5.92
CA ALA A 41 8.28 5.12 -6.28
C ALA A 41 7.09 4.19 -6.03
N LEU A 42 6.25 4.53 -5.05
CA LEU A 42 5.03 3.78 -4.71
C LEU A 42 3.82 4.40 -5.38
N THR A 43 2.95 3.56 -5.92
CA THR A 43 1.61 3.94 -6.39
C THR A 43 0.59 3.08 -5.67
N VAL A 44 -0.42 3.71 -5.09
CA VAL A 44 -1.55 3.01 -4.44
C VAL A 44 -2.85 3.47 -5.10
N THR A 45 -3.78 2.53 -5.27
CA THR A 45 -5.07 2.78 -5.92
C THR A 45 -6.17 2.20 -5.04
N LEU A 46 -7.17 3.01 -4.70
CA LEU A 46 -8.39 2.53 -4.06
C LEU A 46 -9.18 1.71 -5.09
N GLU A 47 -9.36 0.43 -4.83
CA GLU A 47 -10.10 -0.47 -5.72
C GLU A 47 -11.57 -0.57 -5.35
N ALA A 48 -11.88 -0.56 -4.04
CA ALA A 48 -13.24 -0.68 -3.55
C ALA A 48 -13.39 -0.19 -2.09
N GLU A 49 -14.62 0.19 -1.74
CA GLU A 49 -15.06 0.54 -0.40
C GLU A 49 -16.34 -0.22 -0.05
N PHE A 50 -16.36 -0.83 1.15
CA PHE A 50 -17.49 -1.59 1.68
C PHE A 50 -17.64 -1.35 3.18
N GLY A 51 -18.60 -0.50 3.57
CA GLY A 51 -19.01 -0.34 4.97
C GLY A 51 -17.86 -0.01 5.93
N GLY A 52 -16.98 0.93 5.55
CA GLY A 52 -15.81 1.29 6.35
C GLY A 52 -14.59 0.39 6.16
N THR A 53 -14.66 -0.62 5.28
CA THR A 53 -13.50 -1.40 4.82
C THR A 53 -13.10 -0.95 3.41
N TYR A 54 -11.81 -0.73 3.19
CA TYR A 54 -11.25 -0.19 1.96
C TYR A 54 -10.22 -1.16 1.40
N ARG A 55 -10.36 -1.59 0.15
CA ARG A 55 -9.38 -2.42 -0.54
C ARG A 55 -8.53 -1.56 -1.47
N PHE A 56 -7.22 -1.72 -1.38
CA PHE A 56 -6.26 -1.05 -2.24
C PHE A 56 -5.40 -2.07 -2.98
N SER A 57 -4.97 -1.71 -4.18
CA SER A 57 -3.77 -2.26 -4.80
C SER A 57 -2.61 -1.29 -4.68
N GLY A 58 -1.40 -1.84 -4.57
CA GLY A 58 -0.16 -1.08 -4.53
C GLY A 58 0.88 -1.68 -5.46
N THR A 59 1.63 -0.82 -6.13
CA THR A 59 2.83 -1.16 -6.89
C THR A 59 4.00 -0.29 -6.46
N GLY A 60 5.21 -0.79 -6.68
CA GLY A 60 6.44 -0.05 -6.40
C GLY A 60 7.50 -0.28 -7.47
N SER A 61 8.22 0.76 -7.85
CA SER A 61 9.32 0.68 -8.80
C SER A 61 10.59 1.37 -8.30
N ILE A 62 11.76 0.82 -8.68
CA ILE A 62 13.09 1.39 -8.42
C ILE A 62 13.76 1.58 -9.77
N GLY A 63 14.21 2.80 -10.07
CA GLY A 63 14.77 3.13 -11.39
C GLY A 63 13.81 2.85 -12.55
N GLY A 64 12.49 2.97 -12.31
CA GLY A 64 11.45 2.69 -13.30
C GLY A 64 11.10 1.22 -13.50
N LEU A 65 11.81 0.29 -12.85
CA LEU A 65 11.50 -1.15 -12.90
C LEU A 65 10.59 -1.53 -11.75
N GLN A 66 9.42 -2.10 -12.05
CA GLN A 66 8.50 -2.57 -11.01
C GLN A 66 9.12 -3.74 -10.24
N CYS A 67 9.13 -3.63 -8.92
CA CYS A 67 9.70 -4.63 -8.01
C CYS A 67 8.80 -4.96 -6.81
N VAL A 68 7.69 -4.25 -6.65
CA VAL A 68 6.71 -4.50 -5.58
C VAL A 68 5.31 -4.50 -6.17
N ARG A 69 4.48 -5.44 -5.72
CA ARG A 69 3.04 -5.48 -5.98
C ARG A 69 2.30 -6.11 -4.81
N GLY A 70 1.06 -5.71 -4.59
CA GLY A 70 0.20 -6.37 -3.62
C GLY A 70 -1.16 -5.71 -3.50
N ARG A 71 -2.05 -6.36 -2.74
CA ARG A 71 -3.30 -5.77 -2.26
C ARG A 71 -3.30 -5.73 -0.74
N PHE A 72 -4.00 -4.75 -0.20
CA PHE A 72 -4.14 -4.60 1.24
C PHE A 72 -5.46 -3.92 1.58
N TYR A 73 -5.87 -4.09 2.83
CA TYR A 73 -7.17 -3.68 3.32
C TYR A 73 -6.98 -2.77 4.53
N LEU A 74 -7.65 -1.62 4.50
CA LEU A 74 -7.75 -0.73 5.64
C LEU A 74 -9.18 -0.74 6.16
N ALA A 75 -9.36 -0.64 7.47
CA ALA A 75 -10.67 -0.46 8.08
C ALA A 75 -10.70 0.82 8.92
N GLN A 76 -11.82 1.54 8.87
CA GLN A 76 -12.11 2.62 9.80
C GLN A 76 -12.28 2.03 11.22
N ALA A 77 -11.65 2.67 12.19
CA ALA A 77 -11.78 2.31 13.61
C ALA A 77 -13.16 2.68 14.18
#